data_AF-A0A1Y2J0B9-F1
#
_entry.id   AF-A0A1Y2J0B9-F1
#
_cell.length_a   1.000
_cell.length_b   1.000
_cell.length_c   1.000
_cell.angle_alpha   90.00
_cell.angle_beta   90.00
_cell.angle_gamma   90.00
#
_symmetry.space_group_name_H-M   'P 1'
#
loop_
_entity.id
_entity.type
_entity.pdbx_description
1 polymer ?
#
loop_
_entity_poly.entity_id
_entity_poly.type
_entity_poly.pdbx_seq_one_letter_code
_entity_poly.pdbx_strand_id
1 'polypeptide(L)'
;MHGPSAIRADTSNELAFVSPIVGPRDGVGVQHILDIIQELVGDVPTSDPPVYLKMAKLPAPKTYEGKDDPDQFEVWLRGLLEYFNTLRIIGLQYNIDRLRMLSTSLSGNTATWFYNTIQCPSRDKGDWLFEEAIVGLFRCFVHRDTHLQAEQQFATLHFDASKGEVAGLYEHMLYLANKMWE
;
A
#
# COMPACT_ATOMS: atom_id res chain seq x y z
N MET A 1 -46.81 17.29 -39.34
CA MET A 1 -45.69 16.72 -38.55
C MET A 1 -45.58 17.53 -37.27
N HIS A 2 -46.23 17.05 -36.20
CA HIS A 2 -46.24 17.69 -34.89
C HIS A 2 -45.03 17.19 -34.08
N GLY A 3 -44.12 18.08 -33.72
CA GLY A 3 -43.19 17.86 -32.60
C GLY A 3 -43.64 18.73 -31.43
N PRO A 4 -43.88 18.18 -30.22
CA PRO A 4 -44.18 19.00 -29.07
C PRO A 4 -42.93 19.34 -28.24
N SER A 5 -42.92 20.58 -27.76
CA SER A 5 -42.14 21.13 -26.65
C SER A 5 -42.39 20.42 -25.31
N ALA A 6 -41.40 20.42 -24.40
CA ALA A 6 -41.48 21.08 -23.07
C ALA A 6 -40.27 20.78 -22.14
N ILE A 7 -39.45 21.82 -21.92
CA ILE A 7 -38.95 22.44 -20.67
C ILE A 7 -38.90 21.66 -19.32
N ARG A 8 -37.75 21.88 -18.62
CA ARG A 8 -37.38 21.81 -17.17
C ARG A 8 -37.01 20.41 -16.60
N ALA A 9 -36.03 20.27 -15.70
CA ALA A 9 -35.43 21.21 -14.75
C ALA A 9 -33.94 20.91 -14.47
N ASP A 10 -33.24 21.99 -14.12
CA ASP A 10 -32.03 22.03 -13.30
C ASP A 10 -32.19 21.21 -12.01
N THR A 11 -31.20 20.39 -11.68
CA THR A 11 -30.74 20.20 -10.30
C THR A 11 -29.42 19.46 -10.29
N SER A 12 -28.41 20.14 -9.75
CA SER A 12 -27.20 19.61 -9.17
C SER A 12 -27.35 18.19 -8.64
N ASN A 13 -26.46 17.30 -9.07
CA ASN A 13 -26.02 16.20 -8.21
C ASN A 13 -24.50 16.22 -8.10
N GLU A 14 -24.01 17.36 -7.65
CA GLU A 14 -22.75 17.48 -6.92
C GLU A 14 -23.00 16.99 -5.49
N LEU A 15 -22.92 15.67 -5.28
CA LEU A 15 -22.72 15.04 -3.98
C LEU A 15 -21.96 13.73 -4.26
N ALA A 16 -20.64 13.80 -4.38
CA ALA A 16 -19.69 13.69 -3.26
C ALA A 16 -19.07 12.29 -3.22
N PHE A 17 -18.21 12.01 -4.20
CA PHE A 17 -16.93 11.40 -3.83
C PHE A 17 -15.96 12.57 -3.70
N VAL A 18 -15.93 13.17 -2.51
CA VAL A 18 -14.77 13.97 -2.11
C VAL A 18 -13.64 12.95 -1.99
N SER A 19 -12.99 12.66 -3.12
CA SER A 19 -11.62 12.17 -3.06
C SER A 19 -10.88 13.19 -2.20
N PRO A 20 -10.10 12.75 -1.19
CA PRO A 20 -9.15 13.66 -0.57
C PRO A 20 -8.37 14.28 -1.72
N ILE A 21 -8.30 15.61 -1.72
CA ILE A 21 -7.62 16.41 -2.74
C ILE A 21 -6.30 15.72 -3.08
N VAL A 22 -6.19 15.19 -4.30
CA VAL A 22 -4.97 14.54 -4.80
C VAL A 22 -3.88 15.60 -4.85
N GLY A 23 -3.11 15.69 -3.78
CA GLY A 23 -2.02 16.64 -3.67
C GLY A 23 -0.82 16.17 -4.51
N PRO A 24 0.05 17.07 -4.99
CA PRO A 24 1.29 16.68 -5.69
C PRO A 24 2.15 15.70 -4.90
N ARG A 25 2.08 15.79 -3.56
CA ARG A 25 2.79 14.91 -2.64
C ARG A 25 2.21 13.50 -2.66
N ASP A 26 0.89 13.30 -2.88
CA ASP A 26 0.23 11.99 -2.94
C ASP A 26 0.81 11.11 -4.05
N GLY A 27 1.38 11.75 -5.07
CA GLY A 27 2.12 11.09 -6.14
C GLY A 27 3.41 10.44 -5.68
N VAL A 28 4.20 11.04 -4.78
CA VAL A 28 5.58 10.57 -4.47
C VAL A 28 5.56 9.23 -3.72
N GLY A 29 4.87 9.15 -2.59
CA GLY A 29 4.77 7.90 -1.83
C GLY A 29 4.08 6.78 -2.62
N VAL A 30 3.05 7.12 -3.41
CA VAL A 30 2.41 6.14 -4.31
C VAL A 30 3.37 5.67 -5.39
N GLN A 31 4.15 6.57 -5.99
CA GLN A 31 5.12 6.22 -7.03
C GLN A 31 6.20 5.30 -6.45
N HIS A 32 6.73 5.60 -5.27
CA HIS A 32 7.68 4.74 -4.58
C HIS A 32 7.15 3.32 -4.37
N ILE A 33 5.90 3.19 -3.90
CA ILE A 33 5.24 1.88 -3.77
C ILE A 33 5.11 1.15 -5.11
N LEU A 34 4.77 1.86 -6.18
CA LEU A 34 4.69 1.28 -7.53
C LEU A 34 6.06 0.86 -8.06
N ASP A 35 7.11 1.63 -7.78
CA ASP A 35 8.48 1.32 -8.19
C ASP A 35 8.96 0.02 -7.51
N ILE A 36 8.66 -0.18 -6.23
CA ILE A 36 8.94 -1.43 -5.50
C ILE A 36 8.22 -2.62 -6.15
N ILE A 37 6.95 -2.46 -6.52
CA ILE A 37 6.18 -3.52 -7.17
C ILE A 37 6.79 -3.86 -8.53
N GLN A 38 7.13 -2.84 -9.32
CA GLN A 38 7.76 -3.03 -10.63
C GLN A 38 9.11 -3.75 -10.49
N GLU A 39 9.95 -3.33 -9.55
CA GLU A 39 11.27 -3.90 -9.29
C GLU A 39 11.18 -5.40 -8.93
N LEU A 40 10.27 -5.77 -8.02
CA LEU A 40 10.26 -7.13 -7.46
C LEU A 40 9.42 -8.11 -8.27
N VAL A 41 8.35 -7.66 -8.90
CA VAL A 41 7.37 -8.56 -9.53
C VAL A 41 6.82 -8.06 -10.88
N GLY A 42 7.30 -6.92 -11.39
CA GLY A 42 6.81 -6.35 -12.65
C GLY A 42 7.22 -7.15 -13.88
N ASP A 43 8.44 -7.68 -13.87
CA ASP A 43 9.00 -8.38 -15.04
C ASP A 43 8.57 -9.85 -15.13
N VAL A 44 8.47 -10.34 -16.36
CA VAL A 44 8.17 -11.75 -16.67
C VAL A 44 9.37 -12.62 -16.26
N PRO A 45 9.16 -13.81 -15.68
CA PRO A 45 10.28 -14.65 -15.29
C PRO A 45 11.10 -15.06 -16.51
N THR A 46 12.42 -14.90 -16.42
CA THR A 46 13.36 -15.36 -17.45
C THR A 46 13.70 -16.85 -17.33
N SER A 47 13.25 -17.51 -16.26
CA SER A 47 13.53 -18.92 -15.98
C SER A 47 12.45 -19.53 -15.09
N ASP A 48 12.24 -20.84 -15.21
CA ASP A 48 11.40 -21.61 -14.30
C ASP A 48 11.85 -21.49 -12.83
N PRO A 49 10.93 -21.66 -11.84
CA PRO A 49 11.32 -21.76 -10.45
C PRO A 49 12.28 -22.94 -10.23
N PRO A 50 13.32 -22.78 -9.39
CA PRO A 50 14.20 -23.89 -9.04
C PRO A 50 13.43 -25.12 -8.51
N VAL A 51 13.84 -26.31 -8.94
CA VAL A 51 13.13 -27.58 -8.62
C VAL A 51 12.95 -27.80 -7.12
N TYR A 52 13.92 -27.37 -6.29
CA TYR A 52 13.85 -27.52 -4.84
C TYR A 52 12.69 -26.76 -4.20
N LEU A 53 12.16 -25.70 -4.84
CA LEU A 53 11.03 -24.94 -4.30
C LEU A 53 9.75 -25.77 -4.24
N LYS A 54 9.62 -26.81 -5.08
CA LYS A 54 8.49 -27.75 -4.98
C LYS A 54 8.50 -28.57 -3.69
N MET A 55 9.67 -28.70 -3.06
CA MET A 55 9.87 -29.46 -1.81
C MET A 55 10.10 -28.54 -0.61
N ALA A 56 10.44 -27.27 -0.83
CA ALA A 56 10.66 -26.31 0.22
C ALA A 56 9.33 -25.83 0.81
N LYS A 57 9.20 -25.89 2.14
CA LYS A 57 8.10 -25.23 2.84
C LYS A 57 8.49 -23.77 3.08
N LEU A 58 8.12 -22.90 2.14
CA LEU A 58 8.35 -21.47 2.30
C LEU A 58 7.48 -20.93 3.46
N PRO A 59 8.03 -20.10 4.34
CA PRO A 59 7.23 -19.44 5.36
C PRO A 59 6.24 -18.49 4.68
N ALA A 60 5.00 -18.47 5.18
CA ALA A 60 4.01 -17.51 4.70
C ALA A 60 4.47 -16.07 5.04
N PRO A 61 4.14 -15.09 4.19
CA PRO A 61 4.41 -13.69 4.49
C PRO A 61 3.68 -13.25 5.76
N LYS A 62 4.25 -12.26 6.47
CA LYS A 62 3.61 -11.67 7.64
C LYS A 62 2.30 -10.99 7.24
N THR A 63 1.34 -10.96 8.16
CA THR A 63 0.10 -10.22 7.95
C THR A 63 0.29 -8.74 8.27
N TYR A 64 -0.43 -7.87 7.55
CA TYR A 64 -0.49 -6.44 7.83
C TYR A 64 -1.85 -6.05 8.40
N GLU A 65 -1.83 -5.34 9.53
CA GLU A 65 -3.03 -4.99 10.30
C GLU A 65 -3.53 -3.56 10.06
N GLY A 66 -2.84 -2.79 9.22
CA GLY A 66 -3.21 -1.40 8.95
C GLY A 66 -2.56 -0.40 9.90
N LYS A 67 -1.34 -0.70 10.34
CA LYS A 67 -0.58 0.22 11.19
C LYS A 67 -0.21 1.46 10.39
N ASP A 68 -0.50 2.62 10.96
CA ASP A 68 -0.17 3.91 10.39
C ASP A 68 1.33 4.21 10.49
N ASP A 69 2.12 3.53 9.66
CA ASP A 69 3.57 3.66 9.61
C ASP A 69 4.09 3.25 8.22
N PRO A 70 4.59 4.20 7.41
CA PRO A 70 5.02 3.93 6.04
C PRO A 70 6.17 2.93 5.97
N ASP A 71 7.09 2.93 6.93
CA ASP A 71 8.23 2.01 6.93
C ASP A 71 7.78 0.57 7.19
N GLN A 72 6.82 0.38 8.10
CA GLN A 72 6.28 -0.95 8.38
C GLN A 72 5.39 -1.45 7.24
N PHE A 73 4.68 -0.55 6.57
CA PHE A 73 3.98 -0.88 5.33
C PHE A 73 4.97 -1.37 4.27
N GLU A 74 6.06 -0.64 4.05
CA GLU A 74 7.08 -1.01 3.05
C GLU A 74 7.76 -2.34 3.38
N VAL A 75 8.20 -2.53 4.63
CA VAL A 75 8.83 -3.79 5.07
C VAL A 75 7.89 -4.98 4.86
N TRP A 76 6.61 -4.81 5.18
CA TRP A 76 5.60 -5.83 4.91
C TRP A 76 5.42 -6.08 3.40
N LEU A 77 5.28 -5.01 2.61
CA LEU A 77 5.07 -5.10 1.17
C LEU A 77 6.24 -5.83 0.48
N ARG A 78 7.49 -5.45 0.80
CA ARG A 78 8.68 -6.14 0.26
C ARG A 78 8.68 -7.62 0.63
N GLY A 79 8.34 -7.96 1.87
CA GLY A 79 8.23 -9.36 2.29
C GLY A 79 7.18 -10.17 1.51
N LEU A 80 6.04 -9.55 1.19
CA LEU A 80 5.00 -10.16 0.35
C LEU A 80 5.47 -10.33 -1.11
N LEU A 81 6.11 -9.31 -1.67
CA LEU A 81 6.57 -9.31 -3.05
C LEU A 81 7.73 -10.28 -3.28
N GLU A 82 8.66 -10.39 -2.33
CA GLU A 82 9.72 -11.40 -2.36
C GLU A 82 9.16 -12.82 -2.32
N TYR A 83 8.08 -13.04 -1.56
CA TYR A 83 7.37 -14.31 -1.55
C TYR A 83 6.77 -14.63 -2.93
N PHE A 84 6.17 -13.65 -3.61
CA PHE A 84 5.69 -13.81 -4.99
C PHE A 84 6.82 -14.07 -5.97
N ASN A 85 7.91 -13.31 -5.88
CA ASN A 85 9.08 -13.47 -6.74
C ASN A 85 9.68 -14.88 -6.60
N THR A 86 9.85 -15.35 -5.36
CA THR A 86 10.31 -16.71 -5.06
C THR A 86 9.43 -17.77 -5.73
N LEU A 87 8.10 -17.59 -5.68
CA LEU A 87 7.13 -18.50 -6.29
C LEU A 87 6.93 -18.30 -7.80
N ARG A 88 7.62 -17.33 -8.43
CA ARG A 88 7.45 -16.91 -9.82
C ARG A 88 6.03 -16.43 -10.17
N ILE A 89 5.36 -15.81 -9.20
CA ILE A 89 4.06 -15.15 -9.38
C ILE A 89 4.32 -13.71 -9.86
N ILE A 90 5.07 -13.59 -10.96
CA ILE A 90 5.62 -12.33 -11.51
C ILE A 90 5.11 -12.04 -12.93
N GLY A 91 4.91 -10.77 -13.27
CA GLY A 91 4.17 -10.32 -14.47
C GLY A 91 2.64 -10.19 -14.31
N LEU A 92 2.03 -9.49 -15.27
CA LEU A 92 0.62 -9.07 -15.29
C LEU A 92 -0.39 -10.24 -15.29
N GLN A 93 0.00 -11.40 -15.83
CA GLN A 93 -0.86 -12.57 -15.93
C GLN A 93 -1.27 -13.15 -14.58
N TYR A 94 -0.51 -12.86 -13.52
CA TYR A 94 -0.77 -13.36 -12.16
C TYR A 94 -1.55 -12.37 -11.29
N ASN A 95 -2.16 -11.32 -11.87
CA ASN A 95 -2.91 -10.31 -11.12
C ASN A 95 -3.92 -10.92 -10.12
N ILE A 96 -4.74 -11.88 -10.58
CA ILE A 96 -5.76 -12.53 -9.76
C ILE A 96 -5.14 -13.37 -8.64
N ASP A 97 -4.05 -14.08 -8.92
CA ASP A 97 -3.36 -14.90 -7.93
C ASP A 97 -2.72 -14.03 -6.85
N ARG A 98 -2.10 -12.91 -7.24
CA ARG A 98 -1.56 -11.93 -6.29
C ARG A 98 -2.64 -11.32 -5.42
N LEU A 99 -3.81 -10.96 -5.96
CA LEU A 99 -4.93 -10.45 -5.17
C LEU A 99 -5.45 -11.50 -4.17
N ARG A 100 -5.53 -12.76 -4.58
CA ARG A 100 -5.90 -13.85 -3.66
C ARG A 100 -4.90 -14.01 -2.54
N MET A 101 -3.60 -14.03 -2.86
CA MET A 101 -2.55 -14.19 -1.85
C MET A 101 -2.42 -12.95 -0.97
N LEU A 102 -2.60 -11.76 -1.53
CA LEU A 102 -2.68 -10.51 -0.78
C LEU A 102 -3.75 -10.61 0.32
N SER A 103 -4.95 -11.12 0.00
CA SER A 103 -6.01 -11.29 1.01
C SER A 103 -5.59 -12.18 2.20
N THR A 104 -4.72 -13.16 1.97
CA THR A 104 -4.19 -14.03 3.04
C THR A 104 -3.09 -13.38 3.87
N SER A 105 -2.51 -12.28 3.37
CA SER A 105 -1.47 -11.49 4.04
C SER A 105 -2.03 -10.24 4.75
N LEU A 106 -3.35 -10.15 4.92
CA LEU A 106 -4.03 -9.06 5.63
C LEU A 106 -4.74 -9.60 6.87
N SER A 107 -4.82 -8.79 7.92
CA SER A 107 -5.57 -9.11 9.13
C SER A 107 -6.24 -7.86 9.72
N GLY A 108 -7.20 -8.06 10.63
CA GLY A 108 -7.89 -6.94 11.29
C GLY A 108 -8.62 -6.01 10.31
N ASN A 109 -8.33 -4.71 10.42
CA ASN A 109 -9.04 -3.67 9.66
C ASN A 109 -8.73 -3.69 8.16
N THR A 110 -7.50 -4.06 7.79
CA THR A 110 -7.10 -4.15 6.36
C THR A 110 -7.80 -5.30 5.66
N ALA A 111 -7.97 -6.45 6.33
CA ALA A 111 -8.74 -7.57 5.80
C ALA A 111 -10.21 -7.21 5.60
N THR A 112 -10.80 -6.49 6.58
CA THR A 112 -12.17 -5.98 6.48
C THR A 112 -12.35 -5.02 5.30
N TRP A 113 -11.42 -4.05 5.16
CA TRP A 113 -11.41 -3.13 4.03
C TRP A 113 -11.27 -3.88 2.69
N PHE A 114 -10.33 -4.81 2.60
CA PHE A 114 -10.07 -5.58 1.38
C PHE A 114 -11.30 -6.39 0.96
N TYR A 115 -11.95 -7.06 1.91
CA TYR A 115 -13.18 -7.80 1.63
C TYR A 115 -14.27 -6.86 1.08
N ASN A 116 -14.56 -5.76 1.77
CA ASN A 116 -15.64 -4.85 1.39
C ASN A 116 -15.39 -4.15 0.04
N THR A 117 -14.15 -3.76 -0.24
CA THR A 117 -13.79 -2.96 -1.41
C THR A 117 -13.45 -3.82 -2.65
N ILE A 118 -12.83 -4.98 -2.45
CA ILE A 118 -12.23 -5.76 -3.56
C ILE A 118 -12.90 -7.12 -3.77
N GLN A 119 -13.30 -7.83 -2.71
CA GLN A 119 -13.85 -9.18 -2.85
C GLN A 119 -15.38 -9.23 -2.86
N CYS A 120 -16.04 -8.25 -2.22
CA CYS A 120 -17.48 -8.25 -2.04
C CYS A 120 -18.21 -8.39 -3.39
N PRO A 121 -19.23 -9.26 -3.51
CA PRO A 121 -20.01 -9.39 -4.75
C PRO A 121 -20.70 -8.08 -5.16
N SER A 122 -21.05 -7.24 -4.18
CA SER A 122 -21.69 -5.94 -4.38
C SER A 122 -20.70 -4.77 -4.36
N ARG A 123 -19.42 -5.03 -4.67
CA ARG A 123 -18.40 -3.97 -4.77
C ARG A 123 -18.63 -3.07 -5.98
N ASP A 124 -18.17 -1.82 -5.88
CA ASP A 124 -18.33 -0.82 -6.94
C ASP A 124 -17.46 -1.11 -8.17
N LYS A 125 -16.21 -1.55 -7.94
CA LYS A 125 -15.25 -1.88 -9.01
C LYS A 125 -14.98 -3.39 -9.07
N GLY A 126 -15.19 -3.98 -10.24
CA GLY A 126 -15.08 -5.43 -10.47
C GLY A 126 -13.67 -5.94 -10.76
N ASP A 127 -12.86 -5.13 -11.43
CA ASP A 127 -11.62 -5.45 -12.14
C ASP A 127 -10.39 -4.79 -11.49
N TRP A 128 -10.22 -5.03 -10.19
CA TRP A 128 -9.06 -4.53 -9.46
C TRP A 128 -7.74 -5.13 -9.98
N LEU A 129 -6.73 -4.27 -10.07
CA LEU A 129 -5.34 -4.68 -10.20
C LEU A 129 -4.70 -4.81 -8.81
N PHE A 130 -3.67 -5.64 -8.71
CA PHE A 130 -2.89 -5.82 -7.50
C PHE A 130 -2.26 -4.49 -7.06
N GLU A 131 -1.70 -3.72 -8.00
CA GLU A 131 -1.12 -2.40 -7.78
C GLU A 131 -2.15 -1.44 -7.17
N GLU A 132 -3.36 -1.42 -7.71
CA GLU A 132 -4.44 -0.57 -7.21
C GLU A 132 -4.85 -0.97 -5.79
N ALA A 133 -4.89 -2.27 -5.49
CA ALA A 133 -5.20 -2.75 -4.14
C ALA A 133 -4.14 -2.33 -3.12
N ILE A 134 -2.85 -2.44 -3.46
CA ILE A 134 -1.75 -1.98 -2.60
C ILE A 134 -1.81 -0.46 -2.40
N VAL A 135 -2.05 0.30 -3.47
CA VAL A 135 -2.21 1.76 -3.37
C VAL A 135 -3.43 2.15 -2.53
N GLY A 136 -4.53 1.39 -2.64
CA GLY A 136 -5.72 1.57 -1.79
C GLY A 136 -5.40 1.32 -0.31
N LEU A 137 -4.69 0.23 0.01
CA LEU A 137 -4.23 -0.04 1.37
C LEU A 137 -3.32 1.06 1.91
N PHE A 138 -2.36 1.52 1.11
CA PHE A 138 -1.45 2.59 1.48
C PHE A 138 -2.24 3.87 1.83
N ARG A 139 -3.15 4.29 0.95
CA ARG A 139 -3.96 5.50 1.15
C ARG A 139 -4.93 5.41 2.33
N CYS A 140 -5.47 4.23 2.63
CA CYS A 140 -6.47 4.07 3.68
C CYS A 140 -5.86 3.91 5.08
N PHE A 141 -4.63 3.39 5.18
CA PHE A 141 -4.05 3.02 6.48
C PHE A 141 -2.77 3.77 6.82
N VAL A 142 -2.03 4.27 5.84
CA VAL A 142 -0.80 5.04 6.05
C VAL A 142 -1.15 6.52 5.87
N HIS A 143 -1.45 7.18 6.98
CA HIS A 143 -1.75 8.61 7.04
C HIS A 143 -0.46 9.43 7.05
N ARG A 144 -0.53 10.58 6.38
CA ARG A 144 0.60 11.48 6.16
C ARG A 144 0.90 12.45 7.29
N ASP A 145 0.15 12.37 8.39
CA ASP A 145 0.57 13.03 9.61
C ASP A 145 1.89 12.45 10.13
N THR A 146 2.38 11.35 9.57
CA THR A 146 3.71 10.79 9.83
C THR A 146 4.86 11.77 9.60
N HIS A 147 4.77 12.75 8.69
CA HIS A 147 5.78 13.82 8.59
C HIS A 147 5.66 14.79 9.76
N LEU A 148 4.46 15.29 10.06
CA LEU A 148 4.20 16.15 11.22
C LEU A 148 4.58 15.45 12.54
N GLN A 149 4.35 14.14 12.61
CA GLN A 149 4.69 13.29 13.73
C GLN A 149 6.19 13.04 13.80
N ALA A 150 6.88 12.85 12.67
CA ALA A 150 8.34 12.78 12.61
C ALA A 150 8.97 14.12 13.00
N GLU A 151 8.41 15.26 12.58
CA GLU A 151 8.81 16.60 13.01
C GLU A 151 8.64 16.75 14.53
N GLN A 152 7.48 16.35 15.08
CA GLN A 152 7.23 16.38 16.52
C GLN A 152 8.15 15.43 17.30
N GLN A 153 8.40 14.23 16.79
CA GLN A 153 9.30 13.26 17.40
C GLN A 153 10.75 13.75 17.37
N PHE A 154 11.18 14.33 16.24
CA PHE A 154 12.51 14.93 16.11
C PHE A 154 12.68 16.11 17.07
N ALA A 155 11.67 16.98 17.18
CA ALA A 155 11.69 18.14 18.08
C ALA A 155 11.69 17.74 19.57
N THR A 156 11.16 16.57 19.91
CA THR A 156 11.10 16.06 21.29
C THR A 156 12.23 15.07 21.63
N LEU A 157 13.01 14.66 20.62
CA LEU A 157 14.12 13.76 20.77
C LEU A 157 15.25 14.43 21.57
N HIS A 158 15.68 13.78 22.65
CA HIS A 158 16.78 14.27 23.48
C HIS A 158 17.63 13.09 23.96
N PHE A 159 18.88 13.40 24.27
CA PHE A 159 19.79 12.43 24.84
C PHE A 159 19.37 12.04 26.26
N ASP A 160 19.23 10.73 26.49
CA ASP A 160 18.96 10.16 27.81
C ASP A 160 20.22 9.47 28.34
N ALA A 161 20.87 10.10 29.31
CA ALA A 161 22.09 9.60 29.92
C ALA A 161 21.92 8.23 30.62
N SER A 162 20.69 7.86 30.99
CA SER A 162 20.40 6.55 31.60
C SER A 162 20.44 5.40 30.60
N LYS A 163 20.27 5.69 29.30
CA LYS A 163 20.30 4.70 28.20
C LYS A 163 21.68 4.55 27.56
N GLY A 164 22.58 5.52 27.74
CA GLY A 164 24.00 5.40 27.43
C GLY A 164 24.39 5.28 25.94
N GLU A 165 23.45 5.23 25.00
CA GLU A 165 23.72 5.00 23.58
C GLU A 165 23.66 6.28 22.73
N VAL A 166 24.79 6.96 22.59
CA VAL A 166 24.93 8.12 21.68
C VAL A 166 24.72 7.71 20.21
N ALA A 167 25.16 6.51 19.83
CA ALA A 167 25.01 5.98 18.48
C ALA A 167 23.53 5.73 18.13
N GLY A 168 22.76 5.12 19.03
CA GLY A 168 21.32 4.88 18.82
C GLY A 168 20.51 6.18 18.72
N LEU A 169 20.90 7.23 19.44
CA LEU A 169 20.31 8.56 19.26
C LEU A 169 20.60 9.13 17.87
N TYR A 170 21.85 9.03 17.41
CA TYR A 170 22.27 9.53 16.10
C TYR A 170 21.53 8.82 14.95
N GLU A 171 21.39 7.50 15.02
CA GLU A 171 20.62 6.71 14.04
C GLU A 171 19.14 7.12 14.04
N HIS A 172 18.54 7.34 15.21
CA HIS A 172 17.16 7.83 15.30
C HIS A 172 16.99 9.24 14.72
N MET A 173 17.96 10.14 14.96
CA MET A 173 17.94 11.49 14.38
C MET A 173 17.98 11.43 12.86
N LEU A 174 18.87 10.62 12.28
CA LEU A 174 18.98 10.45 10.83
C LEU A 174 17.69 9.89 10.23
N TYR A 175 17.14 8.84 10.86
CA TYR A 175 15.90 8.22 10.42
C TYR A 175 14.72 9.22 10.43
N LEU A 176 14.51 9.95 11.54
CA LEU A 176 13.44 10.93 11.63
C LEU A 176 13.64 12.11 10.66
N ALA A 177 14.88 12.55 10.46
CA ALA A 177 15.20 13.61 9.51
C ALA A 177 14.93 13.20 8.06
N ASN A 178 15.22 11.96 7.65
CA ASN A 178 14.85 11.48 6.32
C ASN A 178 13.32 11.44 6.17
N LYS A 179 12.63 10.88 7.17
CA LYS A 179 11.17 10.72 7.18
C LYS A 179 10.40 12.05 7.18
N MET A 180 10.98 13.14 7.66
CA MET A 180 10.39 14.49 7.59
C MET A 180 10.36 15.08 6.17
N TRP A 181 11.25 14.65 5.26
CA TRP A 181 11.42 15.23 3.92
C TRP A 181 11.01 14.34 2.74
N GLU A 182 10.88 13.02 2.94
CA GLU A 182 10.28 12.08 1.98
C GLU A 182 8.77 12.28 1.81
#